data_AF-A0A937R5R0-F1
#
_entry.id   AF-A0A937R5R0-F1
#
_cell.length_a   1.000
_cell.length_b   1.000
_cell.length_c   1.000
_cell.angle_alpha   90.00
_cell.angle_beta   90.00
_cell.angle_gamma   90.00
#
_symmetry.space_group_name_H-M   'P 1'
#
loop_
_entity.id
_entity.type
_entity.pdbx_description
1 polymer ?
#
loop_
_entity_poly.entity_id
_entity_poly.type
_entity_poly.pdbx_seq_one_letter_code
_entity_poly.pdbx_strand_id
1 'polypeptide(L)'
;MTEFKAFSKMKELMTNYYIEAKTTKEKPIAWITSGAPVEFLFAMDIIPIYPENYAAMCAANHQSVELMEAAEQAGFSQDICAYARTDFGADITQGGPAGGLPPPHFLVCSTNICKTVIKWYEVVARKYDVPLFIVDTPFLHEGLNKDLIDYTVRQLKDLEGFLSE
;
A
#
# COMPACT_ATOMS: atom_id res chain seq x y z
N MET A 1 -28.57 14.26 -3.13
CA MET A 1 -27.20 13.82 -3.43
C MET A 1 -27.03 13.88 -4.95
N THR A 2 -26.00 14.54 -5.45
CA THR A 2 -25.75 14.60 -6.90
C THR A 2 -25.30 13.23 -7.40
N GLU A 3 -26.03 12.67 -8.35
CA GLU A 3 -25.72 11.34 -8.90
C GLU A 3 -24.76 11.50 -10.09
N PHE A 4 -23.48 11.21 -9.87
CA PHE A 4 -22.49 11.26 -10.93
C PHE A 4 -22.65 10.04 -11.84
N LYS A 5 -22.78 10.25 -13.16
CA LYS A 5 -22.84 9.17 -14.16
C LYS A 5 -21.67 8.17 -14.04
N ALA A 6 -20.50 8.64 -13.60
CA ALA A 6 -19.31 7.83 -13.44
C ALA A 6 -19.35 6.91 -12.19
N PHE A 7 -20.26 7.13 -11.23
CA PHE A 7 -20.25 6.43 -9.95
C PHE A 7 -20.34 4.91 -10.11
N SER A 8 -21.31 4.44 -10.92
CA SER A 8 -21.51 3.00 -11.15
C SER A 8 -20.25 2.37 -11.74
N LYS A 9 -19.62 3.02 -12.72
CA LYS A 9 -18.41 2.48 -13.36
C LYS A 9 -17.20 2.47 -12.44
N MET A 10 -17.00 3.52 -11.64
CA MET A 10 -15.92 3.54 -10.64
C MET A 10 -16.09 2.44 -9.59
N LYS A 11 -17.32 2.22 -9.12
CA LYS A 11 -17.63 1.15 -8.16
C LYS A 11 -17.33 -0.23 -8.77
N GLU A 12 -17.76 -0.45 -10.01
CA GLU A 12 -17.49 -1.69 -10.74
C GLU A 12 -15.97 -1.96 -10.88
N LEU A 13 -15.20 -0.95 -11.30
CA LEU A 13 -13.74 -1.07 -11.46
C LEU A 13 -13.05 -1.41 -10.13
N MET A 14 -13.38 -0.72 -9.04
CA MET A 14 -12.80 -1.00 -7.73
C MET A 14 -13.21 -2.38 -7.21
N THR A 15 -14.45 -2.81 -7.45
CA THR A 15 -14.93 -4.13 -7.04
C THR A 15 -14.16 -5.22 -7.77
N ASN A 16 -14.02 -5.09 -9.10
CA ASN A 16 -13.29 -6.06 -9.91
C ASN A 16 -11.80 -6.13 -9.52
N TYR A 17 -11.19 -4.98 -9.22
CA TYR A 17 -9.81 -4.90 -8.74
C TYR A 17 -9.59 -5.72 -7.45
N TYR A 18 -10.43 -5.56 -6.43
CA TYR A 18 -10.31 -6.34 -5.19
C TYR A 18 -10.68 -7.81 -5.38
N ILE A 19 -11.63 -8.14 -6.27
CA ILE A 19 -11.95 -9.54 -6.62
C ILE A 19 -10.76 -10.21 -7.29
N GLU A 20 -10.15 -9.59 -8.30
CA GLU A 20 -8.97 -10.13 -8.98
C GLU A 20 -7.84 -10.38 -7.99
N ALA A 21 -7.52 -9.37 -7.16
CA ALA A 21 -6.48 -9.49 -6.14
C ALA A 21 -6.73 -10.63 -5.13
N LYS A 22 -7.99 -10.88 -4.75
CA LYS A 22 -8.33 -11.94 -3.77
C LYS A 22 -8.45 -13.34 -4.36
N THR A 23 -8.65 -13.45 -5.67
CA THR A 23 -8.96 -14.73 -6.33
C THR A 23 -7.86 -15.21 -7.28
N THR A 24 -6.93 -14.34 -7.65
CA THR A 24 -5.83 -14.69 -8.56
C THR A 24 -4.99 -15.84 -8.00
N LYS A 25 -4.52 -16.69 -8.90
CA LYS A 25 -3.51 -17.73 -8.62
C LYS A 25 -2.27 -17.61 -9.51
N GLU A 26 -2.30 -16.66 -10.44
CA GLU A 26 -1.30 -16.55 -11.52
C GLU A 26 -0.44 -15.31 -11.34
N LYS A 27 -1.02 -14.22 -10.83
CA LYS A 27 -0.32 -12.94 -10.66
C LYS A 27 0.15 -12.76 -9.21
N PRO A 28 1.42 -12.39 -8.99
CA PRO A 28 1.89 -12.02 -7.66
C PRO A 28 1.20 -10.73 -7.18
N ILE A 29 1.11 -10.59 -5.87
CA ILE A 29 0.48 -9.44 -5.20
C ILE A 29 1.57 -8.65 -4.49
N ALA A 30 1.67 -7.36 -4.78
CA ALA A 30 2.59 -6.46 -4.11
C ALA A 30 1.80 -5.41 -3.33
N TRP A 31 2.04 -5.26 -2.03
CA TRP A 31 1.53 -4.07 -1.34
C TRP A 31 2.48 -2.91 -1.56
N ILE A 32 1.93 -1.77 -1.97
CA ILE A 32 2.71 -0.59 -2.33
C ILE A 32 2.15 0.69 -1.72
N THR A 33 3.06 1.61 -1.38
CA THR A 33 2.68 2.97 -0.95
C THR A 33 2.05 3.73 -2.11
N SER A 34 1.17 4.70 -1.82
CA SER A 34 0.46 5.48 -2.84
C SER A 34 1.36 6.22 -3.84
N GLY A 35 2.59 6.55 -3.45
CA GLY A 35 3.59 7.16 -4.32
C GLY A 35 4.65 6.21 -4.89
N ALA A 36 4.50 4.89 -4.74
CA ALA A 36 5.43 3.92 -5.33
C ALA A 36 5.34 3.91 -6.87
N PRO A 37 6.46 3.62 -7.58
CA PRO A 37 6.51 3.57 -9.04
C PRO A 37 5.75 2.34 -9.57
N VAL A 38 4.44 2.47 -9.69
CA VAL A 38 3.51 1.39 -10.04
C VAL A 38 3.71 0.87 -11.47
N GLU A 39 4.29 1.68 -12.34
CA GLU A 39 4.53 1.35 -13.75
C GLU A 39 5.32 0.06 -13.92
N PHE A 40 6.31 -0.20 -13.05
CA PHE A 40 7.09 -1.43 -13.05
C PHE A 40 6.24 -2.67 -12.77
N LEU A 41 5.32 -2.57 -11.80
CA LEU A 41 4.47 -3.68 -11.39
C LEU A 41 3.48 -4.06 -12.49
N PHE A 42 2.85 -3.06 -13.11
CA PHE A 42 1.95 -3.32 -14.23
C PHE A 42 2.69 -3.90 -15.44
N ALA A 43 3.92 -3.45 -15.72
CA ALA A 43 4.72 -3.99 -16.81
C ALA A 43 5.10 -5.47 -16.61
N MET A 44 5.07 -5.95 -15.37
CA MET A 44 5.44 -7.32 -14.99
C MET A 44 4.22 -8.17 -14.57
N ASP A 45 3.01 -7.74 -14.93
CA ASP A 45 1.74 -8.43 -14.61
C ASP A 45 1.52 -8.68 -13.09
N ILE A 46 2.05 -7.79 -12.26
CA ILE A 46 1.92 -7.83 -10.79
C ILE A 46 0.69 -7.01 -10.38
N ILE A 47 -0.08 -7.49 -9.41
CA ILE A 47 -1.23 -6.75 -8.87
C ILE A 47 -0.74 -5.84 -7.73
N PRO A 48 -0.74 -4.49 -7.90
CA PRO A 48 -0.46 -3.57 -6.81
C PRO A 48 -1.67 -3.45 -5.88
N ILE A 49 -1.47 -3.58 -4.58
CA ILE A 49 -2.44 -3.30 -3.52
C ILE A 49 -2.00 -2.09 -2.73
N TYR A 50 -2.92 -1.17 -2.45
CA TYR A 50 -2.65 0.06 -1.71
C TYR A 50 -3.34 0.03 -0.35
N PRO A 51 -2.62 -0.29 0.75
CA PRO A 51 -3.17 -0.25 2.10
C PRO A 51 -3.83 1.10 2.46
N GLU A 52 -3.25 2.21 1.99
CA GLU A 52 -3.81 3.55 2.16
C GLU A 52 -5.20 3.71 1.51
N ASN A 53 -5.40 3.16 0.31
CA ASN A 53 -6.69 3.17 -0.37
C ASN A 53 -7.72 2.33 0.40
N TYR A 54 -7.31 1.15 0.87
CA TYR A 54 -8.19 0.27 1.62
C TYR A 54 -8.62 0.89 2.94
N ALA A 55 -7.70 1.49 3.68
CA ALA A 55 -8.03 2.18 4.92
C ALA A 55 -8.91 3.42 4.68
N ALA A 56 -8.74 4.15 3.58
CA ALA A 56 -9.67 5.22 3.18
C ALA A 56 -11.08 4.68 2.92
N MET A 57 -11.18 3.53 2.24
CA MET A 57 -12.45 2.86 1.99
C MET A 57 -13.10 2.37 3.29
N CYS A 58 -12.33 1.84 4.24
CA CYS A 58 -12.83 1.47 5.57
C CYS A 58 -13.40 2.69 6.31
N ALA A 59 -12.70 3.83 6.28
CA ALA A 59 -13.18 5.06 6.89
C ALA A 59 -14.47 5.58 6.22
N ALA A 60 -14.54 5.55 4.89
CA ALA A 60 -15.73 5.96 4.14
C ALA A 60 -16.96 5.06 4.42
N ASN A 61 -16.74 3.81 4.82
CA ASN A 61 -17.80 2.87 5.22
C ASN A 61 -18.06 2.87 6.74
N HIS A 62 -17.49 3.82 7.49
CA HIS A 62 -17.63 3.95 8.94
C HIS A 62 -17.10 2.73 9.74
N GLN A 63 -16.12 2.01 9.19
CA GLN A 63 -15.52 0.83 9.82
C GLN A 63 -14.13 1.11 10.41
N SER A 64 -13.53 2.27 10.17
CA SER A 64 -12.14 2.53 10.60
C SER A 64 -11.95 2.59 12.11
N VAL A 65 -12.94 3.03 12.89
CA VAL A 65 -12.80 3.19 14.35
C VAL A 65 -12.54 1.85 15.03
N GLU A 66 -13.41 0.86 14.82
CA GLU A 66 -13.28 -0.49 15.40
C GLU A 66 -11.97 -1.17 14.97
N LEU A 67 -11.55 -0.94 13.72
CA LEU A 67 -10.28 -1.46 13.22
C LEU A 67 -9.08 -0.81 13.93
N MET A 68 -9.07 0.51 14.08
CA MET A 68 -8.00 1.20 14.81
C MET A 68 -7.95 0.77 16.28
N GLU A 69 -9.10 0.58 16.92
CA GLU A 69 -9.17 0.06 18.30
C GLU A 69 -8.57 -1.35 18.41
N ALA A 70 -8.80 -2.22 17.41
CA ALA A 70 -8.19 -3.55 17.38
C ALA A 70 -6.65 -3.47 17.24
N ALA A 71 -6.13 -2.53 16.44
CA ALA A 71 -4.69 -2.29 16.35
C ALA A 71 -4.12 -1.75 17.68
N GLU A 72 -4.84 -0.84 18.33
CA GLU A 72 -4.42 -0.28 19.62
C GLU A 72 -4.39 -1.34 20.72
N GLN A 73 -5.37 -2.25 20.76
CA GLN A 73 -5.38 -3.41 21.65
C GLN A 73 -4.22 -4.38 21.37
N ALA A 74 -3.73 -4.44 20.13
CA ALA A 74 -2.55 -5.20 19.76
C ALA A 74 -1.22 -4.49 20.11
N GLY A 75 -1.28 -3.29 20.70
CA GLY A 75 -0.12 -2.55 21.21
C GLY A 75 0.40 -1.44 20.29
N PHE A 76 -0.29 -1.14 19.19
CA PHE A 76 0.07 0.00 18.35
C PHE A 76 -0.36 1.33 19.01
N SER A 77 0.55 2.31 19.07
CA SER A 77 0.24 3.62 19.67
C SER A 77 -0.84 4.37 18.88
N GLN A 78 -1.73 5.05 19.59
CA GLN A 78 -2.75 5.95 19.01
C GLN A 78 -2.13 7.13 18.23
N ASP A 79 -0.86 7.47 18.51
CA ASP A 79 -0.17 8.59 17.87
C ASP A 79 0.29 8.28 16.44
N ILE A 80 0.28 7.01 16.01
CA ILE A 80 0.66 6.65 14.65
C ILE A 80 -0.48 6.93 13.67
N CYS A 81 -0.12 6.99 12.38
CA CYS A 81 -1.03 7.28 11.29
C CYS A 81 -2.31 6.43 11.35
N ALA A 82 -3.48 7.08 11.21
CA ALA A 82 -4.77 6.39 11.18
C ALA A 82 -4.89 5.39 10.02
N TYR A 83 -4.22 5.64 8.88
CA TYR A 83 -4.13 4.66 7.79
C TYR A 83 -3.44 3.38 8.25
N ALA A 84 -2.28 3.50 8.90
CA ALA A 84 -1.53 2.36 9.41
C ALA A 84 -2.31 1.59 10.50
N ARG A 85 -2.93 2.29 11.45
CA ARG A 85 -3.79 1.64 12.48
C ARG A 85 -4.99 0.93 11.85
N THR A 86 -5.65 1.56 10.88
CA THR A 86 -6.78 0.95 10.18
C THR A 86 -6.35 -0.30 9.40
N ASP A 87 -5.20 -0.25 8.74
CA ASP A 87 -4.63 -1.38 8.01
C ASP A 87 -4.27 -2.54 8.95
N PHE A 88 -3.50 -2.28 10.01
CA PHE A 88 -3.18 -3.29 11.02
C PHE A 88 -4.44 -3.91 11.63
N GLY A 89 -5.43 -3.07 11.95
CA GLY A 89 -6.72 -3.52 12.47
C GLY A 89 -7.47 -4.41 11.49
N ALA A 90 -7.56 -4.00 10.23
CA ALA A 90 -8.21 -4.79 9.19
C ALA A 90 -7.51 -6.11 8.94
N ASP A 91 -6.19 -6.12 9.02
CA ASP A 91 -5.34 -7.29 8.84
C ASP A 91 -5.41 -8.25 10.05
N ILE A 92 -5.57 -7.75 11.27
CA ILE A 92 -5.82 -8.55 12.49
C ILE A 92 -7.21 -9.17 12.47
N THR A 93 -8.23 -8.38 12.15
CA THR A 93 -9.65 -8.78 12.28
C THR A 93 -10.21 -9.41 11.01
N GLN A 94 -9.49 -9.33 9.89
CA GLN A 94 -10.01 -9.58 8.55
C GLN A 94 -11.25 -8.71 8.24
N GLY A 95 -11.28 -7.50 8.80
CA GLY A 95 -12.41 -6.57 8.75
C GLY A 95 -12.37 -5.57 7.59
N GLY A 96 -13.31 -4.62 7.60
CA GLY A 96 -13.52 -3.66 6.53
C GLY A 96 -14.35 -4.21 5.36
N PRO A 97 -14.66 -3.38 4.35
CA PRO A 97 -15.70 -3.68 3.38
C PRO A 97 -15.31 -4.74 2.35
N ALA A 98 -14.01 -5.02 2.20
CA ALA A 98 -13.54 -6.15 1.40
C ALA A 98 -13.20 -7.40 2.23
N GLY A 99 -13.28 -7.34 3.57
CA GLY A 99 -12.87 -8.44 4.46
C GLY A 99 -11.35 -8.65 4.45
N GLY A 100 -10.58 -7.63 4.83
CA GLY A 100 -9.12 -7.60 4.78
C GLY A 100 -8.53 -7.53 3.38
N LEU A 101 -7.22 -7.32 3.30
CA LEU A 101 -6.44 -7.38 2.07
C LEU A 101 -5.86 -8.79 1.87
N PRO A 102 -5.68 -9.26 0.62
CA PRO A 102 -4.98 -10.52 0.38
C PRO A 102 -3.51 -10.40 0.84
N PRO A 103 -2.91 -11.48 1.37
CA PRO A 103 -1.50 -11.49 1.75
C PRO A 103 -0.58 -11.06 0.59
N PRO A 104 0.39 -10.16 0.83
CA PRO A 104 1.38 -9.79 -0.17
C PRO A 104 2.37 -10.94 -0.40
N HIS A 105 2.95 -10.98 -1.61
CA HIS A 105 4.14 -11.79 -1.92
C HIS A 105 5.42 -11.00 -1.64
N PHE A 106 5.37 -9.68 -1.79
CA PHE A 106 6.43 -8.74 -1.45
C PHE A 106 5.85 -7.33 -1.28
N LEU A 107 6.69 -6.39 -0.83
CA LEU A 107 6.29 -5.01 -0.56
C LEU A 107 7.19 -4.03 -1.31
N VAL A 108 6.61 -2.93 -1.80
CA VAL A 108 7.37 -1.79 -2.37
C VAL A 108 6.98 -0.50 -1.66
N CYS A 109 7.90 0.05 -0.88
CA CYS A 109 7.68 1.26 -0.09
C CYS A 109 8.46 2.43 -0.68
N SER A 110 7.77 3.51 -1.06
CA SER A 110 8.38 4.74 -1.52
C SER A 110 8.30 5.82 -0.45
N THR A 111 9.42 6.52 -0.20
CA THR A 111 9.52 7.51 0.89
C THR A 111 9.04 8.92 0.50
N ASN A 112 8.43 9.06 -0.69
CA ASN A 112 8.05 10.37 -1.25
C ASN A 112 6.81 10.98 -0.60
N ILE A 113 5.94 10.17 0.00
CA ILE A 113 4.72 10.64 0.68
C ILE A 113 4.98 11.00 2.14
N CYS A 114 5.74 10.18 2.86
CA CYS A 114 6.20 10.39 4.21
C CYS A 114 7.25 9.32 4.57
N LYS A 115 7.87 9.42 5.75
CA LYS A 115 8.83 8.40 6.23
C LYS A 115 8.24 7.40 7.22
N THR A 116 7.04 7.66 7.73
CA THR A 116 6.38 6.74 8.68
C THR A 116 5.96 5.43 8.01
N VAL A 117 5.71 5.45 6.70
CA VAL A 117 5.41 4.27 5.89
C VAL A 117 6.51 3.22 5.92
N ILE A 118 7.77 3.60 6.14
CA ILE A 118 8.87 2.63 6.29
C ILE A 118 8.58 1.70 7.47
N LYS A 119 8.25 2.27 8.64
CA LYS A 119 7.96 1.50 9.85
C LYS A 119 6.67 0.70 9.74
N TRP A 120 5.67 1.24 9.05
CA TRP A 120 4.46 0.50 8.72
C TRP A 120 4.79 -0.74 7.87
N TYR A 121 5.53 -0.57 6.77
CA TYR A 121 5.83 -1.65 5.86
C TYR A 121 6.80 -2.67 6.47
N GLU A 122 7.73 -2.27 7.35
CA GLU A 122 8.55 -3.22 8.11
C GLU A 122 7.72 -4.13 9.03
N VAL A 123 6.63 -3.62 9.62
CA VAL A 123 5.71 -4.44 10.44
C VAL A 123 4.99 -5.45 9.55
N VAL A 124 4.48 -5.02 8.40
CA VAL A 124 3.82 -5.91 7.43
C VAL A 124 4.81 -6.98 6.93
N ALA A 125 6.03 -6.57 6.57
CA ALA A 125 7.08 -7.48 6.08
C ALA A 125 7.37 -8.59 7.10
N ARG A 126 7.50 -8.23 8.38
CA ARG A 126 7.74 -9.19 9.48
C ARG A 126 6.55 -10.10 9.74
N LYS A 127 5.32 -9.60 9.62
CA LYS A 127 4.11 -10.41 9.83
C LYS A 127 3.98 -11.48 8.76
N TYR A 128 4.19 -11.10 7.51
CA TYR A 128 3.99 -11.96 6.34
C TYR A 128 5.24 -12.74 5.93
N ASP A 129 6.40 -12.44 6.53
CA ASP A 129 7.71 -13.01 6.18
C ASP A 129 8.03 -12.85 4.68
N VAL A 130 7.84 -11.63 4.18
CA VAL A 130 8.02 -11.30 2.76
C VAL A 130 9.08 -10.21 2.53
N PRO A 131 9.72 -10.20 1.36
CA PRO A 131 10.69 -9.16 1.02
C PRO A 131 10.06 -7.75 1.00
N LEU A 132 10.82 -6.77 1.47
CA LEU A 132 10.47 -5.35 1.42
C LEU A 132 11.55 -4.59 0.65
N PHE A 133 11.16 -4.01 -0.48
CA PHE A 133 12.00 -3.07 -1.22
C PHE A 133 11.63 -1.62 -0.86
N ILE A 134 12.62 -0.79 -0.56
CA ILE A 134 12.42 0.63 -0.26
C ILE A 134 12.99 1.46 -1.41
N VAL A 135 12.12 2.20 -2.10
CA VAL A 135 12.51 3.25 -3.03
C VAL A 135 12.71 4.53 -2.22
N ASP A 136 13.96 4.84 -1.88
CA ASP A 136 14.25 6.05 -1.14
C ASP A 136 14.28 7.26 -2.08
N THR A 137 13.31 8.15 -1.91
CA THR A 137 13.23 9.42 -2.61
C THR A 137 13.71 10.57 -1.70
N PRO A 138 14.82 11.25 -2.04
CA PRO A 138 15.38 12.30 -1.19
C PRO A 138 14.44 13.49 -1.02
N PHE A 139 14.51 14.12 0.16
CA PHE A 139 13.84 15.40 0.39
C PHE A 139 14.60 16.53 -0.32
N LEU A 140 13.89 17.37 -1.08
CA LEU A 140 14.49 18.43 -1.89
C LEU A 140 14.69 19.72 -1.09
N HIS A 141 15.65 19.75 -0.16
CA HIS A 141 15.91 20.93 0.68
C HIS A 141 16.34 22.18 -0.12
N GLU A 142 17.24 21.99 -1.10
CA GLU A 142 17.82 23.07 -1.92
C GLU A 142 17.35 22.99 -3.38
N GLY A 143 16.23 22.29 -3.61
CA GLY A 143 15.73 21.99 -4.94
C GLY A 143 16.35 20.73 -5.56
N LEU A 144 15.97 20.47 -6.81
CA LEU A 144 16.41 19.29 -7.55
C LEU A 144 17.82 19.53 -8.12
N ASN A 145 18.72 18.56 -7.92
CA ASN A 145 20.04 18.56 -8.53
C ASN A 145 20.34 17.20 -9.18
N LYS A 146 21.41 17.15 -9.96
CA LYS A 146 21.78 15.96 -10.72
C LYS A 146 22.07 14.75 -9.83
N ASP A 147 22.70 14.93 -8.68
CA ASP A 147 23.06 13.83 -7.79
C ASP A 147 21.81 13.17 -7.18
N LEU A 148 20.78 13.95 -6.85
CA LEU A 148 19.49 13.46 -6.37
C LEU A 148 18.72 12.71 -7.47
N ILE A 149 18.77 13.22 -8.70
CA ILE A 149 18.19 12.53 -9.87
C ILE A 149 18.91 11.19 -10.08
N ASP A 150 20.24 11.22 -10.18
CA ASP A 150 21.06 10.03 -10.45
C ASP A 150 20.90 8.99 -9.33
N TYR A 151 20.76 9.43 -8.07
CA TYR A 151 20.43 8.55 -6.94
C TYR A 151 19.06 7.87 -7.11
N THR A 152 18.02 8.66 -7.39
CA THR A 152 16.66 8.12 -7.56
C THR A 152 16.59 7.18 -8.77
N VAL A 153 17.27 7.49 -9.87
CA VAL A 153 17.37 6.62 -11.05
C VAL A 153 18.06 5.30 -10.72
N ARG A 154 19.12 5.30 -9.89
CA ARG A 154 19.73 4.05 -9.42
C ARG A 154 18.75 3.21 -8.61
N GLN A 155 18.01 3.82 -7.68
CA GLN A 155 16.99 3.12 -6.90
C GLN A 155 15.92 2.46 -7.79
N LEU A 156 15.51 3.11 -8.88
CA LEU A 156 14.57 2.53 -9.85
C LEU A 156 15.17 1.35 -10.64
N LYS A 157 16.47 1.38 -10.94
CA LYS A 157 17.18 0.23 -11.55
C LYS A 157 17.35 -0.93 -10.56
N ASP A 158 17.60 -0.62 -9.30
CA ASP A 158 17.68 -1.63 -8.24
C ASP A 158 16.30 -2.29 -8.03
N LEU A 159 15.21 -1.52 -8.15
CA LEU A 159 13.84 -2.05 -8.13
C LEU A 159 13.58 -3.01 -9.30
N GLU A 160 14.00 -2.65 -10.51
CA GLU A 160 13.92 -3.55 -11.67
C GLU A 160 14.63 -4.88 -11.40
N GLY A 161 15.83 -4.83 -10.82
CA GLY A 161 16.58 -6.01 -10.39
C GLY A 161 15.79 -6.85 -9.37
N PHE A 162 15.29 -6.22 -8.31
CA PHE A 162 14.50 -6.88 -7.27
C PHE A 162 13.24 -7.57 -7.81
N LEU A 163 12.54 -6.95 -8.77
CA LEU A 163 11.33 -7.53 -9.34
C LEU A 163 11.62 -8.69 -10.30
N SER A 164 12.86 -8.81 -10.77
CA SER A 164 13.29 -9.85 -11.73
C SER A 164 13.84 -11.11 -11.07
N GLU A 165 13.98 -11.12 -9.74
CA GLU A 165 14.40 -12.28 -8.92
C GLU A 165 13.22 -13.23 -8.62
#